data_AF-A0A8J3DY65-F1
#
_entry.id   AF-A0A8J3DY65-F1
#
_cell.length_a   1.000
_cell.length_b   1.000
_cell.length_c   1.000
_cell.angle_alpha   90.00
_cell.angle_beta   90.00
_cell.angle_gamma   90.00
#
_symmetry.space_group_name_H-M   'P 1'
#
loop_
_entity.id
_entity.type
_entity.pdbx_description
1 polymer ?
#
loop_
_entity_poly.entity_id
_entity_poly.type
_entity_poly.pdbx_seq_one_letter_code
_entity_poly.pdbx_strand_id
1 'polypeptide(L)'
;MALEELRKLQAPPGWPSNNGQPELPSMGRTIFPGDAVARIYKPSRPVTTSGKAGTKHWRLVFERRTAPFIEPLMGHTGGDDTLAQVELQFPTLETALRYAARQGLLGCLRQSP
;
A
#
# COMPACT_ATOMS: atom_id res chain seq x y z
N MET A 1 20.51 -3.53 -45.79
CA MET A 1 21.09 -2.51 -44.89
C MET A 1 20.01 -1.96 -43.96
N ALA A 2 19.52 -2.79 -43.03
CA ALA A 2 18.52 -2.38 -42.04
C ALA A 2 18.58 -3.30 -40.81
N LEU A 3 19.79 -3.53 -40.30
CA LEU A 3 19.99 -4.37 -39.09
C LEU A 3 21.06 -3.84 -38.13
N GLU A 4 21.48 -2.58 -38.29
CA GLU A 4 22.56 -1.97 -37.50
C GLU A 4 22.13 -0.73 -36.69
N GLU A 5 20.82 -0.46 -36.60
CA GLU A 5 20.26 0.71 -35.88
C GLU A 5 19.22 0.29 -34.82
N LEU A 6 19.37 -0.89 -34.22
CA LEU A 6 18.56 -1.33 -33.06
C LEU A 6 19.43 -2.01 -31.98
N ARG A 7 20.70 -1.61 -31.89
CA ARG A 7 21.66 -2.10 -30.88
C ARG A 7 22.24 -0.98 -30.02
N LYS A 8 21.83 0.28 -30.24
CA LYS A 8 22.37 1.49 -29.60
C LYS A 8 21.47 2.11 -28.52
N LEU A 9 20.72 1.30 -27.78
CA LEU A 9 20.11 1.75 -26.51
C LEU A 9 20.34 0.75 -25.38
N GLN A 10 21.52 0.13 -25.35
CA GLN A 10 22.00 -0.46 -24.11
C GLN A 10 22.44 0.67 -23.19
N ALA A 11 21.71 0.85 -22.08
CA ALA A 11 22.01 1.82 -21.03
C ALA A 11 23.49 1.75 -20.61
N PRO A 12 24.15 2.89 -20.35
CA PRO A 12 25.59 2.93 -20.11
C PRO A 12 25.97 2.19 -18.82
N PRO A 13 27.13 1.52 -18.78
CA PRO A 13 27.60 0.81 -17.60
C PRO A 13 28.03 1.85 -16.55
N GLY A 14 27.38 1.84 -15.38
CA GLY A 14 27.75 2.70 -14.24
C GLY A 14 26.63 3.45 -13.54
N TRP A 15 25.36 3.10 -13.73
CA TRP A 15 24.29 3.64 -12.88
C TRP A 15 24.39 3.03 -11.46
N PRO A 16 24.43 3.86 -10.39
CA PRO A 16 24.56 3.35 -9.03
C PRO A 16 23.31 2.55 -8.63
N SER A 17 23.53 1.32 -8.20
CA SER A 17 22.52 0.45 -7.57
C SER A 17 22.22 0.92 -6.14
N ASN A 18 21.56 2.06 -5.99
CA ASN A 18 20.94 2.50 -4.75
C ASN A 18 19.98 3.64 -5.13
N ASN A 19 18.92 3.84 -4.37
CA ASN A 19 17.87 4.86 -4.55
C ASN A 19 16.65 4.31 -5.30
N GLY A 20 15.60 3.99 -4.54
CA GLY A 20 14.34 3.38 -4.99
C GLY A 20 13.68 4.10 -6.14
N GLN A 21 13.89 3.60 -7.35
CA GLN A 21 13.21 4.10 -8.55
C GLN A 21 11.69 3.88 -8.42
N PRO A 22 10.86 4.91 -8.62
CA PRO A 22 9.45 4.69 -8.92
C PRO A 22 9.38 4.23 -10.37
N GLU A 23 9.12 2.94 -10.56
CA GLU A 23 8.75 2.34 -11.84
C GLU A 23 7.52 3.09 -12.40
N LEU A 24 7.72 3.96 -13.41
CA LEU A 24 6.61 4.64 -14.07
C LEU A 24 5.79 3.66 -14.92
N PRO A 25 4.47 3.89 -15.05
CA PRO A 25 3.49 2.82 -15.13
C PRO A 25 3.37 2.25 -16.53
N SER A 26 3.68 0.96 -16.68
CA SER A 26 3.13 0.13 -17.73
C SER A 26 1.66 -0.16 -17.37
N MET A 27 0.78 0.72 -17.83
CA MET A 27 -0.66 0.55 -18.05
C MET A 27 -1.24 -0.75 -17.43
N GLY A 28 -1.65 -0.71 -16.17
CA GLY A 28 -2.34 -1.82 -15.50
C GLY A 28 -1.69 -2.35 -14.22
N ARG A 29 -0.51 -1.85 -13.83
CA ARG A 29 0.09 -2.19 -12.54
C ARG A 29 -0.44 -1.29 -11.44
N THR A 30 -0.89 -1.91 -10.36
CA THR A 30 -1.34 -1.26 -9.12
C THR A 30 -0.30 -0.25 -8.64
N ILE A 31 -0.74 0.94 -8.16
CA ILE A 31 0.18 1.90 -7.51
C ILE A 31 0.76 1.37 -6.20
N PHE A 32 0.14 0.31 -5.67
CA PHE A 32 0.57 -0.39 -4.47
C PHE A 32 1.58 -1.49 -4.83
N PRO A 33 2.59 -1.71 -3.97
CA PRO A 33 3.54 -2.80 -4.14
C PRO A 33 2.80 -4.16 -4.10
N GLY A 34 3.31 -5.16 -4.82
CA GLY A 34 2.62 -6.43 -5.05
C GLY A 34 2.39 -7.29 -3.80
N ASP A 35 3.11 -7.01 -2.72
CA ASP A 35 2.99 -7.63 -1.40
C ASP A 35 2.14 -6.81 -0.42
N ALA A 36 1.55 -5.70 -0.85
CA ALA A 36 0.60 -4.95 -0.04
C ALA A 36 -0.65 -5.79 0.24
N VAL A 37 -0.97 -6.01 1.50
CA VAL A 37 -2.19 -6.70 1.93
C VAL A 37 -3.14 -5.70 2.55
N ALA A 38 -4.38 -5.68 2.08
CA ALA A 38 -5.42 -4.79 2.60
C ALA A 38 -6.42 -5.57 3.47
N ARG A 39 -6.96 -4.91 4.49
CA ARG A 39 -8.01 -5.42 5.36
C ARG A 39 -9.20 -4.50 5.31
N ILE A 40 -10.38 -5.08 5.13
CA ILE A 40 -11.65 -4.37 5.23
C ILE A 40 -12.45 -4.86 6.42
N TYR A 41 -12.92 -3.94 7.24
CA TYR A 41 -13.73 -4.26 8.41
C TYR A 41 -14.61 -3.08 8.82
N LYS A 42 -15.62 -3.40 9.63
CA LYS A 42 -16.46 -2.39 10.29
C LYS A 42 -16.01 -2.30 11.75
N PRO A 43 -15.47 -1.15 12.21
CA PRO A 43 -15.00 -1.01 13.57
C PRO A 43 -16.15 -1.22 14.57
N SER A 44 -15.91 -2.11 15.53
CA SER A 44 -16.78 -2.33 16.68
C SER A 44 -16.76 -1.12 17.62
N ARG A 45 -17.80 -1.00 18.45
CA ARG A 45 -17.85 0.05 19.47
C ARG A 45 -16.66 -0.11 20.44
N PRO A 46 -15.90 0.96 20.75
CA PRO A 46 -14.83 0.89 21.73
C PRO A 46 -15.39 0.53 23.11
N VAL A 47 -14.74 -0.42 23.80
CA VAL A 47 -15.20 -0.94 25.10
C VAL A 47 -15.24 0.16 26.17
N THR A 48 -14.29 1.09 26.13
CA THR A 48 -14.10 2.12 27.16
C THR A 48 -14.89 3.40 26.91
N THR A 49 -15.55 3.55 25.75
CA THR A 49 -16.21 4.80 25.38
C THR A 49 -17.64 4.56 24.90
N SER A 50 -18.57 5.44 25.31
CA SER A 50 -19.98 5.36 24.91
C SER A 50 -20.25 5.82 23.47
N GLY A 51 -19.30 6.54 22.87
CA GLY A 51 -19.37 7.09 21.53
C GLY A 51 -19.52 6.02 20.43
N LYS A 52 -20.56 6.17 19.60
CA LYS A 52 -20.87 5.30 18.45
C LYS A 52 -20.51 5.93 17.10
N ALA A 53 -19.90 7.12 17.08
CA ALA A 53 -19.61 7.83 15.83
C ALA A 53 -18.64 7.05 14.93
N GLY A 54 -17.68 6.35 15.53
CA GLY A 54 -16.66 5.57 14.80
C GLY A 54 -17.19 4.30 14.12
N THR A 55 -18.37 3.79 14.47
CA THR A 55 -18.87 2.47 14.01
C THR A 55 -19.72 2.54 12.74
N LYS A 56 -19.99 3.74 12.21
CA LYS A 56 -20.88 3.93 11.06
C LYS A 56 -20.21 3.64 9.72
N HIS A 57 -18.89 3.83 9.63
CA HIS A 57 -18.14 3.74 8.39
C HIS A 57 -17.37 2.43 8.31
N TRP A 58 -17.24 1.89 7.11
CA TRP A 58 -16.31 0.81 6.78
C TRP A 58 -14.90 1.36 6.70
N ARG A 59 -13.92 0.59 7.16
CA ARG A 59 -12.50 0.96 7.10
C ARG A 59 -11.73 -0.01 6.24
N LEU A 60 -10.90 0.52 5.36
CA LEU A 60 -9.89 -0.22 4.63
C LEU A 60 -8.52 0.23 5.16
N VAL A 61 -7.76 -0.72 5.68
CA VAL A 61 -6.45 -0.51 6.31
C VAL A 61 -5.44 -1.45 5.66
N PHE A 62 -4.21 -1.00 5.48
CA PHE A 62 -3.13 -1.86 4.99
C PHE A 62 -2.42 -2.56 6.16
N GLU A 63 -2.10 -3.84 5.97
CA GLU A 63 -1.27 -4.57 6.91
C GLU A 63 0.18 -4.06 6.82
N ARG A 64 0.83 -4.01 7.98
CA ARG A 64 2.22 -3.59 8.08
C ARG A 64 3.11 -4.61 7.38
N ARG A 65 3.90 -4.15 6.43
CA ARG A 65 4.84 -5.01 5.68
C ARG A 65 6.15 -5.22 6.43
N THR A 66 6.59 -4.21 7.17
CA THR A 66 7.87 -4.20 7.88
C THR A 66 7.68 -3.94 9.37
N ALA A 67 8.47 -4.61 10.21
CA ALA A 67 8.50 -4.36 11.65
C ALA A 67 8.99 -2.94 11.96
N PRO A 68 8.48 -2.29 13.02
CA PRO A 68 9.06 -1.04 13.49
C PRO A 68 10.47 -1.29 14.02
N PHE A 69 11.37 -0.32 13.83
CA PHE A 69 12.70 -0.35 14.44
C PHE A 69 12.83 0.78 15.47
N ILE A 70 13.68 0.56 16.47
CA ILE A 70 14.03 1.59 17.46
C ILE A 70 15.35 2.21 17.06
N GLU A 71 15.41 3.53 16.96
CA GLU A 71 16.66 4.21 16.64
C GLU A 71 17.63 4.14 17.84
N PRO A 72 18.94 4.02 17.61
CA PRO A 72 19.91 3.80 18.69
C PRO A 72 20.22 5.05 19.52
N LEU A 73 19.93 6.25 19.01
CA LEU A 73 20.35 7.50 19.65
C LEU A 73 19.32 8.05 20.65
N MET A 74 18.10 8.39 20.19
CA MET A 74 17.06 8.93 21.07
C MET A 74 15.96 7.92 21.40
N GLY A 75 15.98 6.72 20.80
CA GLY A 75 14.99 5.67 21.06
C GLY A 75 13.63 5.89 20.38
N HIS A 76 13.52 6.78 19.40
CA HIS A 76 12.29 6.90 18.61
C HIS A 76 11.99 5.64 17.80
N THR A 77 10.69 5.33 17.67
CA THR A 77 10.19 4.23 16.84
C THR A 77 10.05 4.71 15.40
N GLY A 78 10.91 4.18 14.53
CA GLY A 78 10.87 4.40 13.09
C GLY A 78 10.15 3.28 12.34
N GLY A 79 9.74 3.55 11.11
CA GLY A 79 9.18 2.57 10.20
C GLY A 79 9.37 3.01 8.75
N ASP A 80 9.63 2.03 7.88
CA ASP A 80 9.82 2.24 6.43
C ASP A 80 8.49 2.08 5.65
N ASP A 81 7.51 1.40 6.26
CA ASP A 81 6.22 1.13 5.62
C ASP A 81 5.25 2.31 5.78
N THR A 82 5.08 3.10 4.72
CA THR A 82 4.15 4.23 4.70
C THR A 82 2.69 3.78 4.61
N LEU A 83 2.42 2.61 4.05
CA LEU A 83 1.07 2.09 3.86
C LEU A 83 0.38 1.77 5.19
N ALA A 84 1.15 1.36 6.21
CA ALA A 84 0.68 1.16 7.58
C ALA A 84 -0.04 2.38 8.18
N GLN A 85 0.24 3.60 7.69
CA GLN A 85 -0.35 4.84 8.19
C GLN A 85 -1.66 5.20 7.47
N VAL A 86 -1.97 4.53 6.35
CA VAL A 86 -3.12 4.87 5.50
C VAL A 86 -4.37 4.11 5.98
N GLU A 87 -5.36 4.87 6.46
CA GLU A 87 -6.72 4.39 6.72
C GLU A 87 -7.71 5.10 5.79
N LEU A 88 -8.51 4.32 5.06
CA LEU A 88 -9.56 4.84 4.19
C LEU A 88 -10.94 4.51 4.77
N GLN A 89 -11.82 5.51 4.79
CA GLN A 89 -13.17 5.38 5.31
C GLN A 89 -14.20 5.39 4.17
N PHE A 90 -15.12 4.43 4.23
CA PHE A 90 -16.16 4.25 3.22
C PHE A 90 -17.55 4.17 3.87
N PRO A 91 -18.59 4.66 3.19
CA PRO A 91 -19.96 4.53 3.68
C PRO A 91 -20.50 3.09 3.55
N THR A 92 -20.09 2.36 2.52
CA THR A 92 -20.58 1.00 2.22
C THR A 92 -19.44 0.05 1.88
N LEU A 93 -19.67 -1.25 2.14
CA LEU A 93 -18.75 -2.33 1.78
C LEU A 93 -18.46 -2.35 0.27
N GLU A 94 -19.50 -2.18 -0.56
CA GLU A 94 -19.38 -2.20 -2.01
C GLU A 94 -18.48 -1.07 -2.55
N THR A 95 -18.57 0.13 -1.97
CA THR A 95 -17.72 1.25 -2.39
C THR A 95 -16.24 0.95 -2.12
N ALA A 96 -15.96 0.31 -0.98
CA ALA A 96 -14.61 -0.07 -0.61
C ALA A 96 -14.08 -1.23 -1.49
N LEU A 97 -14.92 -2.23 -1.81
CA LEU A 97 -14.57 -3.30 -2.75
C LEU A 97 -14.29 -2.76 -4.15
N ARG A 98 -15.11 -1.82 -4.63
CA ARG A 98 -14.92 -1.15 -5.92
C ARG A 98 -13.61 -0.37 -5.97
N TYR A 99 -13.26 0.31 -4.87
CA TYR A 99 -11.97 0.98 -4.75
C TYR A 99 -10.82 -0.04 -4.79
N ALA A 100 -10.89 -1.10 -3.99
CA ALA A 100 -9.90 -2.17 -3.99
C ALA A 100 -9.73 -2.81 -5.39
N ALA A 101 -10.83 -3.01 -6.13
CA ALA A 101 -10.82 -3.52 -7.50
C ALA A 101 -10.06 -2.60 -8.46
N ARG A 102 -10.35 -1.29 -8.42
CA ARG A 102 -9.68 -0.29 -9.25
C ARG A 102 -8.19 -0.18 -8.95
N GLN A 103 -7.80 -0.44 -7.71
CA GLN A 103 -6.42 -0.40 -7.26
C GLN A 103 -5.70 -1.76 -7.36
N GLY A 104 -6.39 -2.80 -7.84
CA GLY A 104 -5.88 -4.18 -7.95
C GLY A 104 -5.54 -4.84 -6.61
N LEU A 105 -6.16 -4.39 -5.51
CA LEU A 105 -6.00 -4.92 -4.15
C LEU A 105 -6.96 -6.07 -3.83
N LEU A 106 -7.81 -6.50 -4.77
CA LEU A 106 -8.83 -7.54 -4.51
C LEU A 106 -8.20 -8.89 -4.12
N GLY A 107 -7.13 -9.30 -4.78
CA GLY A 107 -6.49 -10.60 -4.53
C GLY A 107 -5.84 -10.71 -3.14
N CYS A 108 -5.50 -9.59 -2.52
CA CYS A 108 -4.85 -9.51 -1.22
C CYS A 108 -5.78 -8.96 -0.12
N LEU A 109 -7.10 -8.86 -0.39
CA LEU A 109 -8.07 -8.33 0.55
C LEU A 109 -8.48 -9.38 1.60
N ARG A 110 -8.24 -9.09 2.88
CA ARG A 110 -8.73 -9.89 4.02
C ARG A 110 -9.96 -9.23 4.64
N GLN A 111 -11.04 -9.98 4.83
CA GLN A 111 -12.20 -9.53 5.61
C GLN A 111 -11.97 -9.87 7.09
N SER A 112 -12.10 -8.88 7.97
CA SER A 112 -12.09 -9.10 9.42
C SER A 112 -13.54 -9.05 9.93
N PRO A 113 -13.95 -9.97 10.81
CA PRO A 113 -15.27 -9.93 11.43
C PRO A 113 -15.47 -8.68 12.31
#